data_AF-A0A535G8T7-F1
#
_entry.id   AF-A0A535G8T7-F1
#
_cell.length_a   1.000
_cell.length_b   1.000
_cell.length_c   1.000
_cell.angle_alpha   90.00
_cell.angle_beta   90.00
_cell.angle_gamma   90.00
#
_symmetry.space_group_name_H-M   'P 1'
#
loop_
_entity.id
_entity.type
_entity.pdbx_description
1 polymer ?
#
loop_
_entity_poly.entity_id
_entity_poly.type
_entity_poly.pdbx_seq_one_letter_code
_entity_poly.pdbx_strand_id
1 'polypeptide(L)'
;MAIRHDEHPTERVERVERIEHLHERPAATAAPTTSNVSVTGGATHTPVWTVTSVVTLIFTVLEVLLLLRFIFKITGANSNQALVAALYRITEPLTRPFQGIFPEPAGPPVLDIAALLAIVFLFLIGALIVALVRAITAPRSV
;
A
#
# COMPACT_ATOMS: atom_id res chain seq x y z
N MET A 1 -0.77 104.46 10.09
CA MET A 1 -1.60 104.43 8.87
C MET A 1 -0.97 103.44 7.90
N ALA A 2 -1.80 102.65 7.21
CA ALA A 2 -1.51 101.56 6.27
C ALA A 2 -1.25 100.16 6.90
N ILE A 3 -2.29 99.35 6.80
CA ILE A 3 -2.30 97.88 6.82
C ILE A 3 -1.56 97.37 5.58
N ARG A 4 -0.69 96.36 5.72
CA ARG A 4 -0.61 95.24 4.76
C ARG A 4 -0.29 93.94 5.49
N HIS A 5 -1.03 92.94 5.05
CA HIS A 5 -1.11 91.58 5.54
C HIS A 5 -0.48 90.76 4.42
N ASP A 6 0.75 90.32 4.62
CA ASP A 6 1.50 89.58 3.60
C ASP A 6 1.64 88.13 4.07
N GLU A 7 0.63 87.35 3.65
CA GLU A 7 0.63 85.95 3.23
C GLU A 7 1.71 84.98 3.77
N HIS A 8 1.25 83.98 4.52
CA HIS A 8 1.81 82.63 4.56
C HIS A 8 1.83 82.04 3.15
N PRO A 9 2.97 81.57 2.64
CA PRO A 9 3.10 80.13 2.35
C PRO A 9 4.59 79.69 2.43
N THR A 10 5.00 78.56 3.00
CA THR A 10 5.06 77.26 2.32
C THR A 10 5.84 76.25 3.19
N GLU A 11 5.55 76.09 4.48
CA GLU A 11 6.12 74.96 5.26
C GLU A 11 5.30 73.65 5.07
N ARG A 12 4.77 73.47 3.85
CA ARG A 12 4.00 72.27 3.44
C ARG A 12 4.63 71.60 2.21
N VAL A 13 5.94 71.76 2.03
CA VAL A 13 6.65 71.09 0.93
C VAL A 13 7.76 70.15 1.39
N GLU A 14 8.20 70.20 2.65
CA GLU A 14 9.21 69.26 3.16
C GLU A 14 8.64 67.86 3.53
N ARG A 15 7.32 67.76 3.74
CA ARG A 15 6.69 66.47 4.11
C ARG A 15 6.60 65.46 2.95
N VAL A 16 6.83 65.87 1.70
CA VAL A 16 6.52 65.04 0.53
C VAL A 16 7.72 64.22 0.02
N GLU A 17 8.96 64.54 0.40
CA GLU A 17 10.15 63.78 -0.05
C GLU A 17 10.43 62.49 0.75
N ARG A 18 9.67 62.21 1.82
CA ARG A 18 9.86 60.99 2.63
C ARG A 18 9.26 59.72 2.00
N ILE A 19 8.55 59.82 0.87
CA ILE A 19 7.71 58.71 0.37
C ILE A 19 8.35 57.92 -0.78
N GLU A 20 9.49 58.35 -1.34
CA GLU A 20 10.10 57.65 -2.50
C GLU A 20 11.37 56.83 -2.21
N HIS A 21 11.78 56.67 -0.95
CA HIS A 21 12.87 55.75 -0.57
C HIS A 21 12.39 54.36 -0.12
N LEU A 22 11.36 53.83 -0.79
CA LEU A 22 10.83 52.47 -0.56
C LEU A 22 10.57 51.77 -1.91
N HIS A 23 11.59 51.75 -2.78
CA HIS A 23 11.55 50.89 -3.97
C HIS A 23 12.86 50.15 -4.26
N GLU A 24 13.51 49.67 -3.22
CA GLU A 24 14.52 48.61 -3.35
C GLU A 24 14.29 47.54 -2.29
N ARG A 25 13.48 46.53 -2.62
CA ARG A 25 13.62 45.20 -2.03
C ARG A 25 14.87 44.60 -2.66
N PRO A 26 15.82 44.05 -1.90
CA PRO A 26 15.63 42.66 -1.48
C PRO A 26 16.25 42.32 -0.11
N ALA A 27 16.06 41.06 0.31
CA ALA A 27 16.60 40.44 1.52
C ALA A 27 15.82 40.72 2.81
N ALA A 28 14.57 40.27 2.82
CA ALA A 28 14.14 39.54 4.00
C ALA A 28 15.23 38.50 4.30
N THR A 29 15.93 38.64 5.44
CA THR A 29 16.63 37.52 6.07
C THR A 29 15.57 36.56 6.63
N ALA A 30 14.70 36.06 5.75
CA ALA A 30 14.17 34.73 5.95
C ALA A 30 15.38 33.84 5.68
N ALA A 31 15.93 33.26 6.74
CA ALA A 31 16.81 32.12 6.58
C ALA A 31 16.17 31.20 5.53
N PRO A 32 16.94 30.63 4.57
CA PRO A 32 16.41 29.53 3.80
C PRO A 32 16.06 28.47 4.84
N THR A 33 14.79 28.42 5.23
CA THR A 33 14.19 27.20 5.73
C THR A 33 14.39 26.30 4.55
N THR A 34 15.39 25.44 4.65
CA THR A 34 15.52 24.26 3.82
C THR A 34 14.21 23.52 4.07
N SER A 35 13.18 23.88 3.31
CA SER A 35 12.10 22.98 3.00
C SER A 35 12.82 21.91 2.23
N ASN A 36 13.36 20.97 2.98
CA ASN A 36 13.71 19.65 2.54
C ASN A 36 12.43 19.12 1.93
N VAL A 37 12.22 19.48 0.66
CA VAL A 37 11.38 18.73 -0.23
C VAL A 37 12.12 17.40 -0.33
N SER A 38 11.82 16.55 0.64
CA SER A 38 11.98 15.12 0.51
C SER A 38 11.14 14.79 -0.70
N VAL A 39 11.75 14.89 -1.88
CA VAL A 39 11.32 14.14 -3.04
C VAL A 39 11.47 12.72 -2.53
N THR A 40 10.39 12.18 -1.97
CA THR A 40 10.27 10.78 -1.60
C THR A 40 10.68 10.04 -2.86
N GLY A 41 11.94 9.60 -2.87
CA GLY A 41 12.58 9.02 -4.04
C GLY A 41 11.63 7.97 -4.57
N GLY A 42 11.32 8.07 -5.87
CA GLY A 42 10.41 7.17 -6.56
C GLY A 42 10.69 5.75 -6.08
N ALA A 43 9.65 5.10 -5.56
CA ALA A 43 9.73 3.88 -4.77
C ALA A 43 10.95 3.06 -5.18
N THR A 44 12.03 3.10 -4.40
CA THR A 44 13.11 2.15 -4.59
C THR A 44 12.51 0.85 -4.11
N HIS A 45 11.90 0.09 -5.04
CA HIS A 45 11.45 -1.27 -4.80
C HIS A 45 12.70 -2.06 -4.40
N THR A 46 13.02 -2.07 -3.11
CA THR A 46 14.05 -2.96 -2.59
C THR A 46 13.69 -4.37 -3.07
N PRO A 47 14.62 -5.12 -3.67
CA PRO A 47 14.30 -6.37 -4.36
C PRO A 47 13.54 -7.36 -3.47
N VAL A 48 13.75 -7.27 -2.16
CA VAL A 48 13.10 -8.08 -1.13
C VAL A 48 11.61 -7.77 -0.99
N TRP A 49 11.20 -6.52 -1.15
CA TRP A 49 9.78 -6.15 -1.14
C TRP A 49 9.05 -6.78 -2.33
N THR A 50 9.67 -6.76 -3.51
CA THR A 50 9.10 -7.38 -4.72
C THR A 50 9.00 -8.90 -4.57
N VAL A 51 10.06 -9.58 -4.11
CA VAL A 51 10.04 -11.05 -3.93
C VAL A 51 8.96 -11.47 -2.94
N THR A 52 8.91 -10.83 -1.78
CA THR A 52 7.93 -11.13 -0.73
C THR A 52 6.49 -10.94 -1.23
N SER A 53 6.26 -9.87 -2.00
CA SER A 53 4.94 -9.58 -2.59
C SER A 53 4.51 -10.63 -3.61
N VAL A 54 5.43 -11.06 -4.50
CA VAL A 54 5.13 -12.09 -5.51
C VAL A 54 4.84 -13.44 -4.85
N VAL A 55 5.64 -13.85 -3.86
CA VAL A 55 5.40 -15.08 -3.10
C VAL A 55 4.03 -15.02 -2.44
N THR A 56 3.76 -13.95 -1.69
CA THR A 56 2.48 -13.78 -1.00
C THR A 56 1.31 -13.87 -1.98
N LEU A 57 1.39 -13.16 -3.10
CA LEU A 57 0.36 -13.19 -4.15
C LEU A 57 0.09 -14.60 -4.67
N ILE A 58 1.13 -15.38 -4.97
CA ILE A 58 0.98 -16.75 -5.48
C ILE A 58 0.26 -17.62 -4.45
N PHE A 59 0.73 -17.62 -3.19
CA PHE A 59 0.11 -18.42 -2.13
C PHE A 59 -1.34 -18.01 -1.89
N THR A 60 -1.63 -16.70 -1.82
CA THR A 60 -3.00 -16.19 -1.66
C THR A 60 -3.90 -16.61 -2.82
N VAL A 61 -3.41 -16.58 -4.08
CA VAL A 61 -4.20 -17.06 -5.23
C VAL A 61 -4.51 -18.55 -5.09
N LEU A 62 -3.53 -19.39 -4.75
CA LEU A 62 -3.74 -20.83 -4.55
C LEU A 62 -4.73 -21.11 -3.40
N GLU A 63 -4.62 -20.38 -2.30
CA GLU A 63 -5.55 -20.46 -1.16
C GLU A 63 -6.98 -20.07 -1.56
N VAL A 64 -7.15 -18.99 -2.33
CA VAL A 64 -8.47 -18.56 -2.82
C VAL A 64 -9.09 -19.62 -3.75
N LEU A 65 -8.29 -20.24 -4.62
CA LEU A 65 -8.76 -21.33 -5.48
C LEU A 65 -9.24 -22.53 -4.65
N LEU A 66 -8.49 -22.90 -3.61
CA LEU A 66 -8.86 -23.98 -2.70
C LEU A 66 -10.09 -23.64 -1.84
N LEU A 67 -10.19 -22.40 -1.37
CA LEU A 67 -11.34 -21.91 -0.63
C LEU A 67 -12.60 -21.96 -1.49
N LEU A 68 -12.49 -21.54 -2.76
CA LEU A 68 -13.58 -21.64 -3.72
C LEU A 68 -13.99 -23.10 -3.94
N ARG A 69 -13.03 -24.03 -4.08
CA ARG A 69 -13.30 -25.47 -4.15
C ARG A 69 -14.06 -25.94 -2.91
N PHE A 70 -13.58 -25.58 -1.72
CA PHE A 70 -14.21 -25.96 -0.45
C PHE A 70 -15.65 -25.48 -0.40
N ILE A 71 -15.90 -24.20 -0.73
CA ILE A 71 -17.24 -23.61 -0.79
C ILE A 71 -18.13 -24.36 -1.80
N PHE A 72 -17.62 -24.68 -2.99
CA PHE A 72 -18.37 -25.41 -4.01
C PHE A 72 -18.73 -26.85 -3.58
N LYS A 73 -17.82 -27.54 -2.89
CA LYS A 73 -18.06 -28.88 -2.35
C LYS A 73 -19.16 -28.87 -1.26
N ILE A 74 -19.14 -27.90 -0.35
CA ILE A 74 -20.14 -27.80 0.73
C ILE A 74 -21.49 -27.27 0.24
N THR A 75 -21.52 -26.48 -0.83
CA THR A 75 -22.78 -25.98 -1.41
C THR A 75 -23.39 -26.96 -2.42
N GLY A 76 -22.71 -28.09 -2.70
CA GLY A 76 -23.19 -29.07 -3.67
C GLY A 76 -23.15 -28.56 -5.12
N ALA A 77 -22.18 -27.71 -5.45
CA ALA A 77 -22.03 -27.18 -6.79
C ALA A 77 -21.91 -28.30 -7.84
N ASN A 78 -22.57 -28.13 -8.98
CA ASN A 78 -22.61 -29.12 -10.05
C ASN A 78 -21.21 -29.31 -10.67
N SER A 79 -20.59 -30.47 -10.44
CA SER A 79 -19.27 -30.82 -10.98
C SER A 79 -19.25 -31.01 -12.50
N ASN A 80 -20.40 -31.08 -13.17
CA ASN A 80 -20.48 -31.12 -14.62
C ASN A 80 -20.33 -29.73 -15.26
N GLN A 81 -20.41 -28.65 -14.48
CA GLN A 81 -20.15 -27.31 -14.98
C GLN A 81 -18.66 -27.12 -15.25
N ALA A 82 -18.32 -26.60 -16.43
CA ALA A 82 -16.93 -26.50 -16.91
C ALA A 82 -16.00 -25.75 -15.93
N LEU A 83 -16.47 -24.65 -15.34
CA LEU A 83 -15.70 -23.86 -14.36
C LEU A 83 -15.41 -24.66 -13.08
N VAL A 84 -16.44 -25.30 -12.51
CA VAL A 84 -16.31 -26.09 -11.28
C VAL A 84 -15.40 -27.29 -11.51
N ALA A 85 -15.59 -27.99 -12.64
CA ALA A 85 -14.74 -29.10 -13.05
C ALA A 85 -13.27 -28.68 -13.22
N ALA A 86 -13.02 -27.55 -13.91
CA ALA A 86 -11.68 -27.02 -14.10
C ALA A 86 -11.02 -26.66 -12.77
N LEU A 87 -11.75 -25.98 -11.88
CA LEU A 87 -11.27 -25.63 -10.54
C LEU A 87 -10.87 -26.88 -9.74
N TYR A 88 -11.72 -27.90 -9.70
CA TYR A 88 -11.42 -29.14 -9.00
C TYR A 88 -10.19 -29.83 -9.58
N ARG A 89 -10.04 -29.88 -10.91
CA ARG A 89 -8.86 -30.49 -11.57
C ARG A 89 -7.56 -29.73 -11.30
N ILE A 90 -7.58 -28.40 -11.33
CA ILE A 90 -6.40 -27.56 -11.08
C ILE A 90 -5.95 -27.67 -9.63
N THR A 91 -6.91 -27.73 -8.70
CA THR A 91 -6.62 -27.79 -7.25
C THR A 91 -6.36 -29.21 -6.75
N GLU A 92 -6.67 -30.24 -7.53
CA GLU A 92 -6.52 -31.65 -7.14
C GLU A 92 -5.10 -32.04 -6.67
N PRO A 93 -4.00 -31.62 -7.33
CA PRO A 93 -2.65 -31.93 -6.86
C PRO A 93 -2.35 -31.31 -5.48
N LEU A 94 -2.98 -30.20 -5.13
CA LEU A 94 -2.77 -29.49 -3.86
C LEU A 94 -3.49 -30.19 -2.71
N THR A 95 -4.65 -30.80 -2.98
CA THR A 95 -5.43 -31.53 -1.97
C THR A 95 -5.00 -32.98 -1.80
N ARG A 96 -4.42 -33.58 -2.85
CA ARG A 96 -4.01 -35.00 -2.90
C ARG A 96 -3.26 -35.50 -1.64
N PRO A 97 -2.26 -34.77 -1.10
CA PRO A 97 -1.53 -35.23 0.08
C PRO A 97 -2.38 -35.37 1.35
N PHE A 98 -3.53 -34.71 1.40
CA PHE A 98 -4.43 -34.68 2.56
C PHE A 98 -5.66 -35.58 2.39
N GLN A 99 -5.82 -36.22 1.23
CA GLN A 99 -6.93 -37.14 0.96
C GLN A 99 -6.80 -38.41 1.80
N GLY A 100 -7.90 -38.85 2.40
CA GLY A 100 -7.95 -40.06 3.23
C GLY A 100 -7.41 -39.90 4.65
N ILE A 101 -7.01 -38.70 5.08
CA ILE A 101 -6.66 -38.45 6.50
C ILE A 101 -7.90 -38.60 7.39
N PHE A 102 -9.05 -38.15 6.90
CA PHE A 102 -10.33 -38.25 7.58
C PHE A 102 -11.36 -39.00 6.72
N PRO A 103 -12.34 -39.68 7.34
CA PRO A 103 -13.45 -40.28 6.61
C PRO A 103 -14.24 -39.21 5.87
N GLU A 104 -14.51 -39.44 4.59
CA GLU A 104 -15.32 -38.53 3.77
C GLU A 104 -16.81 -38.94 3.85
N PRO A 105 -17.72 -37.99 4.12
CA PRO A 105 -19.16 -38.26 4.13
C PRO A 105 -19.63 -38.77 2.76
N ALA A 106 -20.46 -39.82 2.77
CA ALA A 106 -21.11 -40.30 1.56
C ALA A 106 -22.31 -39.40 1.20
N GLY A 107 -22.11 -38.52 0.21
CA GLY A 107 -23.17 -37.72 -0.41
C GLY A 107 -23.06 -36.20 -0.16
N PRO A 108 -23.74 -35.36 -0.97
CA PRO A 108 -23.74 -33.91 -0.79
C PRO A 108 -24.55 -33.48 0.45
N PRO A 109 -24.12 -32.43 1.17
CA PRO A 109 -22.90 -31.65 0.98
C PRO A 109 -21.65 -32.41 1.43
N VAL A 110 -20.61 -32.41 0.58
CA VAL A 110 -19.34 -33.08 0.89
C VAL A 110 -18.43 -32.09 1.58
N LEU A 111 -18.16 -32.29 2.87
CA LEU A 111 -17.13 -31.53 3.56
C LEU A 111 -15.76 -32.02 3.10
N ASP A 112 -15.11 -31.25 2.22
CA ASP A 112 -13.76 -31.55 1.72
C ASP A 112 -12.71 -31.14 2.78
N ILE A 113 -12.50 -32.01 3.77
CA ILE A 113 -11.52 -31.78 4.84
C ILE A 113 -10.11 -31.66 4.25
N ALA A 114 -9.80 -32.41 3.19
CA ALA A 114 -8.52 -32.32 2.50
C ALA A 114 -8.27 -30.92 1.91
N ALA A 115 -9.30 -30.30 1.32
CA ALA A 115 -9.21 -28.91 0.85
C ALA A 115 -8.98 -27.92 2.00
N LEU A 116 -9.67 -28.08 3.13
CA LEU A 116 -9.48 -27.23 4.30
C LEU A 116 -8.03 -27.34 4.83
N LEU A 117 -7.51 -28.55 4.94
CA LEU A 117 -6.12 -28.80 5.35
C LEU A 117 -5.12 -28.20 4.36
N ALA A 118 -5.39 -28.33 3.06
CA ALA A 118 -4.53 -27.74 2.03
C ALA A 118 -4.44 -26.21 2.13
N ILE A 119 -5.55 -25.53 2.44
CA ILE A 119 -5.58 -24.07 2.67
C ILE A 119 -4.68 -23.71 3.86
N VAL A 120 -4.91 -24.35 5.01
CA VAL A 120 -4.13 -24.08 6.23
C VAL A 120 -2.64 -24.35 6.00
N PHE A 121 -2.33 -25.47 5.34
CA PHE A 121 -0.94 -25.85 5.07
C PHE A 121 -0.24 -24.86 4.13
N LEU A 122 -0.89 -24.47 3.02
CA LEU A 122 -0.31 -23.48 2.10
C LEU A 122 -0.11 -22.13 2.77
N PHE A 123 -1.06 -21.69 3.59
CA PHE A 123 -0.93 -20.45 4.37
C PHE A 123 0.29 -20.49 5.29
N LEU A 124 0.48 -21.59 6.02
CA LEU A 124 1.64 -21.76 6.89
C LEU A 124 2.95 -21.76 6.10
N ILE A 125 3.01 -22.43 4.96
CA ILE A 125 4.19 -22.46 4.10
C ILE A 125 4.49 -21.07 3.51
N GLY A 126 3.47 -20.37 3.00
CA GLY A 126 3.61 -19.02 2.47
C GLY A 126 4.10 -18.04 3.53
N ALA A 127 3.48 -18.06 4.71
CA ALA A 127 3.88 -17.24 5.85
C ALA A 127 5.32 -17.56 6.31
N LEU A 128 5.70 -18.83 6.35
CA LEU A 128 7.06 -19.26 6.69
C LEU A 128 8.09 -18.73 5.68
N ILE A 129 7.81 -18.85 4.37
CA ILE A 129 8.71 -18.34 3.32
C ILE A 129 8.90 -16.83 3.47
N VAL A 130 7.80 -16.08 3.65
CA VAL A 130 7.84 -14.62 3.86
C VAL A 130 8.65 -14.27 5.10
N ALA A 131 8.44 -14.99 6.21
CA ALA A 131 9.18 -14.78 7.45
C ALA A 131 10.68 -15.04 7.28
N LEU A 132 11.07 -16.10 6.56
CA LEU A 132 12.46 -16.42 6.27
C LEU A 132 13.13 -15.36 5.40
N VAL A 133 12.47 -14.92 4.32
CA VAL A 133 12.98 -13.84 3.45
C VAL A 133 13.23 -12.56 4.25
N ARG A 134 12.29 -12.21 5.13
CA ARG A 134 12.42 -11.03 5.99
C ARG A 134 13.53 -11.19 7.02
N ALA A 135 13.67 -12.36 7.65
CA ALA A 135 14.70 -12.64 8.64
C ALA A 135 16.12 -12.55 8.05
N ILE A 136 16.30 -13.04 6.81
CA ILE A 136 17.61 -13.01 6.13
C ILE A 136 17.97 -11.58 5.68
N THR A 137 16.98 -10.76 5.32
CA THR A 137 17.21 -9.41 4.79
C THR A 137 17.18 -8.33 5.88
N ALA A 138 16.73 -8.65 7.10
CA ALA A 138 16.69 -7.66 8.17
C ALA A 138 18.10 -7.09 8.44
N PRO A 139 18.30 -5.76 8.37
CA PRO A 139 19.58 -5.16 8.70
C PRO A 139 19.89 -5.47 10.17
N ARG A 140 21.05 -6.09 10.42
CA ARG A 140 21.54 -6.33 11.78
C ARG A 140 21.92 -4.97 12.37
N SER A 141 21.09 -4.41 13.24
CA SER A 141 21.49 -3.27 14.06
C SER A 141 22.51 -3.77 15.09
N VAL A 142 23.78 -3.44 14.89
CA VAL A 142 24.86 -3.61 15.88
C VAL A 142 24.87 -2.39 16.80
#